data_AF-K2ESR5-F1
#
_entry.id   AF-K2ESR5-F1
#
_cell.length_a   1.000
_cell.length_b   1.000
_cell.length_c   1.000
_cell.angle_alpha   90.00
_cell.angle_beta   90.00
_cell.angle_gamma   90.00
#
_symmetry.space_group_name_H-M   'P 1'
#
loop_
_entity.id
_entity.type
_entity.pdbx_description
1 polymer ?
#
loop_
_entity_poly.entity_id
_entity_poly.type
_entity_poly.pdbx_seq_one_letter_code
_entity_poly.pdbx_strand_id
1 'polypeptide(L)'
;MITKKFHLGDILSITTDQLVSPSRMGGVYNILNFMTGHDLMTHLLPHAIEECQSYLLDAMPWLKEIDTSGLNEENYEEWMDEMIKKYGEYHDVSPIPSNTTDPT
;
A
#
# COMPACT_ATOMS: atom_id res chain seq x y z
N MET A 1 14.14 13.23 -3.49
CA MET A 1 13.09 12.42 -2.83
C MET A 1 13.63 11.01 -2.68
N ILE A 2 13.41 10.36 -1.55
CA ILE A 2 13.81 8.95 -1.35
C ILE A 2 12.61 8.10 -1.74
N THR A 3 12.80 7.13 -2.62
CA THR A 3 11.80 6.12 -2.95
C THR A 3 12.26 4.76 -2.44
N LYS A 4 11.31 3.88 -2.15
CA LYS A 4 11.57 2.48 -1.81
C LYS A 4 10.63 1.59 -2.60
N LYS A 5 11.13 0.46 -3.07
CA LYS A 5 10.34 -0.53 -3.79
C LYS A 5 9.51 -1.36 -2.83
N PHE A 6 8.23 -1.51 -3.15
CA PHE A 6 7.28 -2.38 -2.46
C PHE A 6 6.64 -3.36 -3.42
N HIS A 7 6.29 -4.54 -2.92
CA HIS A 7 5.56 -5.52 -3.71
C HIS A 7 4.15 -4.99 -4.01
N LEU A 8 3.60 -5.29 -5.18
CA LEU A 8 2.27 -4.86 -5.60
C LEU A 8 1.21 -5.23 -4.56
N GLY A 9 1.26 -6.44 -4.03
CA GLY A 9 0.38 -6.89 -2.94
C GLY A 9 0.49 -6.07 -1.65
N ASP A 10 1.65 -5.47 -1.32
CA ASP A 10 1.76 -4.58 -0.16
C ASP A 10 0.98 -3.30 -0.39
N ILE A 11 1.11 -2.73 -1.59
CA ILE A 11 0.42 -1.50 -2.00
C ILE A 11 -1.09 -1.74 -2.06
N LEU A 12 -1.51 -2.83 -2.68
CA LEU A 12 -2.92 -3.20 -2.80
C LEU A 12 -3.56 -3.50 -1.44
N SER A 13 -2.79 -4.00 -0.47
CA SER A 13 -3.29 -4.17 0.90
C SER A 13 -3.56 -2.86 1.65
N ILE A 14 -3.04 -1.74 1.15
CA ILE A 14 -3.33 -0.39 1.69
C ILE A 14 -4.45 0.27 0.89
N THR A 15 -4.43 0.13 -0.43
CA THR A 15 -5.36 0.85 -1.31
C THR A 15 -6.70 0.15 -1.50
N THR A 16 -6.78 -1.12 -1.13
CA THR A 16 -8.00 -1.93 -1.18
C THR A 16 -8.33 -2.46 0.21
N ASP A 17 -9.58 -2.87 0.43
CA ASP A 17 -10.03 -3.46 1.69
C ASP A 17 -9.62 -4.96 1.84
N GLN A 18 -8.62 -5.43 1.08
CA GLN A 18 -8.21 -6.83 1.03
C GLN A 18 -6.72 -7.00 1.37
N LEU A 19 -6.41 -7.92 2.29
CA LEU A 19 -5.03 -8.25 2.67
C LEU A 19 -4.40 -9.21 1.65
N VAL A 20 -3.81 -8.65 0.60
CA VAL A 20 -3.19 -9.37 -0.53
C VAL A 20 -1.66 -9.31 -0.52
N SER A 21 -1.05 -8.86 0.58
CA SER A 21 0.40 -8.84 0.73
C SER A 21 0.93 -10.26 0.89
N PRO A 22 1.97 -10.66 0.14
CA PRO A 22 2.67 -11.93 0.37
C PRO A 22 3.26 -12.03 1.78
N SER A 23 3.62 -10.88 2.37
CA SER A 23 4.13 -10.78 3.74
C SER A 23 3.02 -10.51 4.77
N ARG A 24 1.74 -10.57 4.35
CA ARG A 24 0.55 -10.30 5.18
C ARG A 24 0.70 -8.96 5.91
N MET A 25 0.39 -8.93 7.20
CA MET A 25 0.54 -7.73 8.03
C MET A 25 1.97 -7.18 8.05
N GLY A 26 3.00 -8.01 7.89
CA GLY A 26 4.39 -7.53 7.84
C GLY A 26 4.65 -6.57 6.67
N GLY A 27 4.02 -6.83 5.51
CA GLY A 27 4.06 -5.94 4.35
C GLY A 27 3.34 -4.61 4.62
N VAL A 28 2.15 -4.69 5.23
CA VAL A 28 1.34 -3.54 5.65
C VAL A 28 2.13 -2.62 6.59
N TYR A 29 2.73 -3.16 7.66
CA TYR A 29 3.56 -2.35 8.56
C TYR A 29 4.77 -1.74 7.85
N ASN A 30 5.44 -2.50 6.96
CA ASN A 30 6.63 -2.02 6.27
C ASN A 30 6.33 -0.82 5.34
N ILE A 31 5.24 -0.88 4.56
CA ILE A 31 4.87 0.24 3.69
C ILE A 31 4.36 1.43 4.48
N LEU A 32 3.50 1.22 5.48
CA LEU A 32 2.95 2.31 6.29
C LEU A 32 4.04 3.01 7.11
N ASN A 33 4.96 2.25 7.74
CA ASN A 33 6.07 2.83 8.49
C ASN A 33 7.01 3.64 7.59
N PHE A 34 7.27 3.16 6.37
CA PHE A 34 8.07 3.90 5.39
C PHE A 34 7.35 5.17 4.91
N MET A 35 6.06 5.07 4.61
CA MET A 35 5.28 6.18 4.08
C MET A 35 5.08 7.29 5.11
N THR A 36 4.81 6.92 6.36
CA THR A 36 4.57 7.88 7.45
C THR A 36 5.86 8.34 8.13
N GLY A 37 6.98 7.61 7.96
CA GLY A 37 8.24 7.87 8.65
C GLY A 37 8.22 7.50 10.14
N HIS A 38 7.20 6.80 10.62
CA HIS A 38 7.01 6.43 12.02
C HIS A 38 7.01 4.91 12.21
N ASP A 39 7.34 4.44 13.40
CA ASP A 39 7.08 3.05 13.80
C ASP A 39 5.67 2.97 14.39
N LEU A 40 4.71 2.49 13.59
CA LEU A 40 3.29 2.56 13.93
C LEU A 40 2.90 1.51 14.96
N MET A 41 2.16 1.95 15.97
CA MET A 41 1.43 1.05 16.86
C MET A 41 0.12 0.59 16.20
N THR A 42 -0.35 -0.62 16.51
CA THR A 42 -1.52 -1.24 15.87
C THR A 42 -2.79 -0.37 15.92
N HIS A 43 -2.97 0.42 16.98
CA HIS A 43 -4.12 1.31 17.13
C HIS A 43 -4.10 2.52 16.17
N LEU A 44 -2.93 2.89 15.65
CA LEU A 44 -2.75 3.98 14.67
C LEU A 44 -2.91 3.49 13.23
N LEU A 45 -2.90 2.18 12.99
CA LEU A 45 -2.98 1.62 11.64
C LEU A 45 -4.20 2.08 10.85
N PRO A 46 -5.43 2.13 11.40
CA PRO A 46 -6.58 2.55 10.60
C PRO A 46 -6.40 3.95 10.03
N HIS A 47 -5.90 4.88 10.85
CA HIS A 47 -5.64 6.25 10.42
C HIS A 47 -4.50 6.35 9.41
N ALA A 48 -3.41 5.61 9.64
CA ALA A 48 -2.28 5.57 8.72
C ALA A 48 -2.68 4.98 7.36
N ILE A 49 -3.55 3.96 7.35
CA ILE A 49 -4.11 3.37 6.11
C ILE A 49 -4.91 4.42 5.36
N GLU A 50 -5.84 5.13 6.00
CA GLU A 50 -6.64 6.17 5.35
C GLU A 50 -5.77 7.26 4.69
N GLU A 51 -4.76 7.76 5.41
CA GLU A 51 -3.83 8.78 4.91
C GLU A 51 -2.98 8.25 3.73
N CYS A 52 -2.36 7.07 3.90
CA CYS A 52 -1.52 6.45 2.88
C CYS A 52 -2.32 6.02 1.65
N GLN A 53 -3.55 5.53 1.84
CA GLN A 53 -4.45 5.14 0.76
C GLN A 53 -4.72 6.32 -0.16
N SER A 54 -5.14 7.47 0.39
CA SER A 54 -5.41 8.66 -0.41
C SER A 54 -4.16 9.08 -1.20
N TYR A 55 -3.00 9.08 -0.56
CA TYR A 55 -1.75 9.46 -1.21
C TYR A 55 -1.32 8.50 -2.33
N LEU A 56 -1.41 7.18 -2.10
CA LEU A 56 -1.08 6.15 -3.10
C LEU A 56 -2.02 6.22 -4.30
N LEU A 57 -3.31 6.43 -4.06
CA LEU A 57 -4.33 6.55 -5.10
C LEU A 57 -4.16 7.82 -5.96
N ASP A 58 -3.58 8.87 -5.41
CA ASP A 58 -3.23 10.08 -6.18
C ASP A 58 -1.91 9.94 -6.93
N ALA A 59 -0.91 9.29 -6.33
CA ALA A 59 0.38 9.02 -6.96
C ALA A 59 0.29 7.96 -8.08
N MET A 60 -0.60 6.98 -7.93
CA MET A 60 -0.80 5.85 -8.85
C MET A 60 -2.29 5.67 -9.15
N PRO A 61 -2.91 6.54 -9.99
CA PRO A 61 -4.35 6.52 -10.24
C PRO A 61 -4.90 5.20 -10.78
N TRP A 62 -4.08 4.38 -11.46
CA TRP A 62 -4.45 3.06 -11.98
C TRP A 62 -4.83 2.06 -10.86
N LEU A 63 -4.42 2.29 -9.61
CA LEU A 63 -4.83 1.48 -8.46
C LEU A 63 -6.36 1.57 -8.24
N LYS A 64 -7.01 2.67 -8.65
CA LYS A 64 -8.48 2.85 -8.58
C LYS A 64 -9.24 1.89 -9.50
N GLU A 65 -8.58 1.33 -10.52
CA GLU A 65 -9.18 0.42 -11.49
C GLU A 65 -9.12 -1.05 -11.05
N ILE A 66 -8.43 -1.35 -9.95
CA ILE A 66 -8.26 -2.72 -9.47
C ILE A 66 -9.45 -3.10 -8.59
N ASP A 67 -10.21 -4.08 -9.08
CA ASP A 67 -11.33 -4.66 -8.35
C ASP A 67 -10.89 -5.91 -7.58
N THR A 68 -11.23 -5.95 -6.30
CA THR A 68 -10.96 -7.07 -5.38
C THR A 68 -12.24 -7.70 -4.82
N SER A 69 -13.43 -7.29 -5.27
CA SER A 69 -14.73 -7.71 -4.72
C SER A 69 -15.03 -9.21 -4.87
N GLY A 70 -14.41 -9.88 -5.86
CA GLY A 70 -14.52 -11.32 -6.10
C GLY A 70 -13.33 -12.15 -5.60
N LEU A 71 -12.36 -11.53 -4.93
CA LEU A 71 -11.12 -12.18 -4.50
C LEU A 71 -11.37 -13.07 -3.26
N ASN A 72 -10.82 -14.27 -3.28
CA ASN A 72 -10.87 -15.24 -2.20
C ASN A 72 -9.61 -16.12 -2.20
N GLU A 73 -9.49 -17.04 -1.24
CA GLU A 73 -8.30 -17.87 -1.09
C GLU A 73 -8.04 -18.81 -2.28
N GLU A 74 -9.08 -19.22 -3.02
CA GLU A 74 -8.96 -20.15 -4.14
C GLU A 74 -8.47 -19.48 -5.42
N ASN A 75 -8.82 -18.21 -5.65
CA ASN A 75 -8.46 -17.46 -6.86
C ASN A 75 -7.36 -16.42 -6.64
N TYR A 76 -6.87 -16.28 -5.41
CA TYR A 76 -5.88 -15.27 -5.04
C TYR A 76 -4.57 -15.38 -5.84
N GLU A 77 -4.02 -16.58 -5.98
CA GLU A 77 -2.72 -16.79 -6.65
C GLU A 77 -2.81 -16.41 -8.14
N GLU A 78 -3.81 -16.93 -8.85
CA GLU A 78 -4.04 -16.63 -10.26
C GLU A 78 -4.30 -15.13 -10.48
N TRP A 79 -5.12 -14.51 -9.63
CA TRP A 79 -5.39 -13.09 -9.69
C TRP A 79 -4.13 -12.25 -9.45
N MET A 80 -3.30 -12.61 -8.47
CA MET A 80 -2.05 -11.90 -8.19
C MET A 80 -1.08 -12.00 -9.38
N ASP A 81 -0.96 -13.18 -9.99
CA ASP A 81 -0.13 -13.37 -11.19
C ASP A 81 -0.60 -12.51 -12.37
N GLU A 82 -1.92 -12.38 -12.57
CA GLU A 82 -2.47 -11.48 -13.59
C GLU A 82 -2.18 -10.01 -13.29
N MET A 83 -2.31 -9.59 -12.03
CA MET A 83 -2.00 -8.23 -11.60
C MET A 83 -0.51 -7.92 -11.77
N ILE A 84 0.38 -8.83 -11.38
CA ILE A 84 1.83 -8.73 -11.56
C ILE A 84 2.17 -8.66 -13.06
N LYS A 85 1.54 -9.49 -13.90
CA LYS A 85 1.75 -9.46 -15.35
C LYS A 85 1.29 -8.15 -15.98
N LYS A 86 0.18 -7.57 -15.50
CA LYS A 86 -0.43 -6.35 -16.05
C LYS A 86 0.28 -5.08 -15.58
N TYR A 87 0.61 -4.99 -14.30
CA TYR A 87 1.10 -3.76 -13.67
C TYR A 87 2.55 -3.85 -13.21
N GLY A 88 3.14 -5.04 -13.13
CA GLY A 88 4.48 -5.27 -12.60
C GLY A 88 4.47 -5.61 -11.10
N GLU A 89 5.46 -6.37 -10.67
CA GLU A 89 5.55 -6.92 -9.31
C GLU A 89 5.96 -5.89 -8.24
N TYR A 90 6.82 -4.93 -8.59
CA TYR A 90 7.35 -3.95 -7.64
C TYR A 90 7.19 -2.52 -8.15
N HIS A 91 6.77 -1.63 -7.26
CA HIS A 91 6.58 -0.21 -7.55
C HIS A 91 7.33 0.67 -6.57
N ASP A 92 7.81 1.82 -7.05
CA ASP A 92 8.46 2.83 -6.22
C ASP A 92 7.42 3.64 -5.44
N VAL A 93 7.49 3.59 -4.12
CA VAL A 93 6.66 4.39 -3.22
C VAL A 93 7.50 5.51 -2.62
N SER A 94 6.90 6.69 -2.47
CA SER A 94 7.50 7.83 -1.79
C SER A 94 6.85 8.04 -0.42
N PRO A 95 7.59 8.55 0.58
CA PRO A 95 6.99 8.95 1.84
C PRO A 95 6.01 10.10 1.64
N ILE A 96 5.01 10.17 2.52
CA ILE A 96 4.08 11.29 2.58
C ILE A 96 4.88 12.52 3.02
N PRO A 97 4.74 13.66 2.33
CA PRO A 97 5.36 14.90 2.79
C PRO A 97 4.85 15.24 4.19
N SER A 98 5.71 15.10 5.20
CA SER A 98 5.39 15.59 6.53
C SER A 98 5.28 17.11 6.43
N ASN A 99 4.06 17.64 6.54
CA ASN A 99 3.87 19.07 6.66
C ASN A 99 4.26 19.48 8.08
N THR A 100 5.55 19.42 8.40
CA THR A 100 6.11 20.05 9.60
C THR A 100 6.00 21.55 9.38
N THR A 101 4.83 22.12 9.67
CA THR A 101 4.78 23.48 10.20
C THR A 101 5.49 23.42 11.54
N ASP A 102 6.82 23.57 11.50
CA ASP A 102 7.61 23.87 12.69
C ASP A 102 7.02 25.15 13.30
N PRO A 103 6.39 25.12 14.48
CA PRO A 103 6.08 26.35 15.17
C PRO A 103 7.41 26.90 15.67
N THR A 104 7.86 27.98 15.02
CA THR A 104 8.98 28.81 15.46
C THR A 104 8.71 29.41 16.83
#